data_AF-A0A4Q5SII8-F1
#
_entry.id   AF-A0A4Q5SII8-F1
#
_cell.length_a   1.000
_cell.length_b   1.000
_cell.length_c   1.000
_cell.angle_alpha   90.00
_cell.angle_beta   90.00
_cell.angle_gamma   90.00
#
_symmetry.space_group_name_H-M   'P 1'
#
loop_
_entity.id
_entity.type
_entity.pdbx_description
1 polymer ?
#
loop_
_entity_poly.entity_id
_entity_poly.type
_entity_poly.pdbx_seq_one_letter_code
_entity_poly.pdbx_strand_id
1 'polypeptide(L)'
;MEATYIYNKYKANIHNAKWAFSYYEKYSNCFAIRSVDEEMQNIFRKVGLTYAKLMQVVSLSKPGINGDCEPEVYDIIDTCDSLLKDRDNFFENIIYYLNNSKTHIITALGNKHSLKKMNTDLDTLESNLAYANKLVSRMEVMLKGSQQIYQGSDMLLKIA
;
A
#
# COMPACT_ATOMS: atom_id res chain seq x y z
N MET A 1 17.70 16.07 7.06
CA MET A 1 17.54 15.86 5.60
C MET A 1 17.04 14.44 5.31
N GLU A 2 17.67 13.42 5.87
CA GLU A 2 17.33 11.99 5.65
C GLU A 2 15.95 11.57 6.20
N ALA A 3 15.55 12.03 7.40
CA ALA A 3 14.23 11.75 7.96
C ALA A 3 13.08 12.33 7.10
N THR A 4 13.27 13.52 6.53
CA THR A 4 12.30 14.13 5.61
C THR A 4 12.21 13.36 4.30
N TYR A 5 13.33 12.86 3.79
CA TYR A 5 13.35 11.99 2.61
C TYR A 5 12.52 10.71 2.86
N ILE A 6 12.74 10.03 3.98
CA ILE A 6 12.02 8.81 4.35
C ILE A 6 10.52 9.07 4.56
N TYR A 7 10.16 10.17 5.21
CA TYR A 7 8.76 10.60 5.33
C TYR A 7 8.10 10.78 3.95
N ASN A 8 8.77 11.47 3.03
CA ASN A 8 8.24 11.69 1.68
C ASN A 8 8.12 10.36 0.90
N LYS A 9 9.12 9.48 1.04
CA LYS A 9 9.12 8.15 0.45
C LYS A 9 7.95 7.30 0.97
N TYR A 10 7.73 7.32 2.29
CA TYR A 10 6.60 6.67 2.93
C TYR A 10 5.28 7.17 2.33
N LYS A 11 5.08 8.50 2.30
CA LYS A 11 3.87 9.11 1.74
C LYS A 11 3.65 8.72 0.28
N ALA A 12 4.70 8.72 -0.55
CA ALA A 12 4.62 8.29 -1.94
C ALA A 12 4.19 6.83 -2.09
N ASN A 13 4.76 5.93 -1.28
CA ASN A 13 4.38 4.52 -1.27
C ASN A 13 2.91 4.31 -0.89
N ILE A 14 2.36 5.05 0.07
CA ILE A 14 0.94 4.96 0.44
C ILE A 14 0.04 5.43 -0.71
N HIS A 15 0.37 6.53 -1.38
CA HIS A 15 -0.40 6.98 -2.54
C HIS A 15 -0.33 5.99 -3.71
N ASN A 16 0.85 5.42 -3.99
CA ASN A 16 1.03 4.40 -5.02
C ASN A 16 0.25 3.14 -4.70
N ALA A 17 0.24 2.71 -3.44
CA ALA A 17 -0.57 1.59 -2.97
C ALA A 17 -2.05 1.86 -3.22
N LYS A 18 -2.58 2.99 -2.73
CA LYS A 18 -3.98 3.37 -2.94
C LYS A 18 -4.36 3.29 -4.43
N TRP A 19 -3.54 3.89 -5.31
CA TRP A 19 -3.78 3.86 -6.75
C TRP A 19 -3.83 2.42 -7.31
N ALA A 20 -2.86 1.58 -6.94
CA ALA A 20 -2.80 0.19 -7.40
C ALA A 20 -4.04 -0.61 -6.95
N PHE A 21 -4.48 -0.43 -5.71
CA PHE A 21 -5.66 -1.13 -5.17
C PHE A 21 -6.95 -0.65 -5.82
N SER A 22 -7.17 0.66 -5.99
CA SER A 22 -8.38 1.16 -6.65
C SER A 22 -8.48 0.66 -8.10
N TYR A 23 -7.36 0.58 -8.82
CA TYR A 23 -7.36 0.02 -10.18
C TYR A 23 -7.57 -1.50 -10.17
N TYR A 24 -6.94 -2.23 -9.25
CA TYR A 24 -7.17 -3.66 -9.11
C TYR A 24 -8.65 -3.95 -8.82
N GLU A 25 -9.30 -3.23 -7.91
CA GLU A 25 -10.71 -3.41 -7.59
C GLU A 25 -11.61 -3.18 -8.81
N LYS A 26 -11.32 -2.15 -9.60
CA LYS A 26 -11.99 -1.90 -10.88
C LYS A 26 -11.96 -3.10 -11.83
N TYR A 27 -10.84 -3.83 -11.87
CA TYR A 27 -10.65 -4.95 -12.80
C TYR A 27 -10.88 -6.34 -12.19
N SER A 28 -10.90 -6.45 -10.86
CA SER A 28 -11.12 -7.70 -10.14
C SER A 28 -12.47 -8.35 -10.49
N ASN A 29 -13.49 -7.53 -10.73
CA ASN A 29 -14.81 -7.97 -11.18
C ASN A 29 -14.81 -8.52 -12.62
N CYS A 30 -13.79 -8.21 -13.41
CA CYS A 30 -13.67 -8.64 -14.80
C CYS A 30 -12.78 -9.88 -14.96
N PHE A 31 -11.84 -10.08 -14.03
CA PHE A 31 -10.88 -11.17 -14.04
C PHE A 31 -10.74 -11.75 -12.64
N ALA A 32 -11.39 -12.89 -12.37
CA ALA A 32 -11.16 -13.67 -11.17
C ALA A 32 -9.84 -14.48 -11.32
N ILE A 33 -8.70 -13.78 -11.35
CA ILE A 33 -7.39 -14.42 -11.42
C ILE A 33 -6.86 -14.57 -9.99
N ARG A 34 -7.11 -15.74 -9.41
CA ARG A 34 -6.72 -16.07 -8.03
C ARG A 34 -5.28 -15.71 -7.68
N SER A 35 -4.33 -15.92 -8.59
CA SER A 35 -2.93 -15.57 -8.34
C SER A 35 -2.68 -14.06 -8.22
N VAL A 36 -3.43 -13.24 -8.95
CA VAL A 36 -3.36 -11.77 -8.81
C VAL A 36 -4.00 -11.34 -7.50
N ASP A 37 -5.10 -11.97 -7.10
CA ASP A 37 -5.76 -11.70 -5.83
C ASP A 37 -4.82 -12.00 -4.65
N GLU A 38 -4.17 -13.16 -4.67
CA GLU A 38 -3.19 -13.56 -3.65
C GLU A 38 -2.01 -12.57 -3.57
N GLU A 39 -1.48 -12.12 -4.72
CA GLU A 39 -0.40 -11.13 -4.77
C GLU A 39 -0.86 -9.76 -4.23
N MET A 40 -2.03 -9.27 -4.63
CA MET A 40 -2.56 -8.00 -4.14
C MET A 40 -2.84 -8.04 -2.64
N GLN A 41 -3.36 -9.15 -2.11
CA GLN A 41 -3.54 -9.32 -0.66
C GLN A 41 -2.19 -9.32 0.08
N ASN A 42 -1.16 -9.98 -0.47
CA ASN A 42 0.18 -9.98 0.09
C ASN A 42 0.78 -8.56 0.13
N ILE A 43 0.61 -7.79 -0.95
CA ILE A 43 1.03 -6.38 -1.01
C ILE A 43 0.29 -5.55 0.04
N PHE A 44 -1.02 -5.78 0.21
CA PHE A 44 -1.82 -5.05 1.20
C PHE A 44 -1.31 -5.29 2.63
N ARG A 45 -1.06 -6.55 2.97
CA ARG A 45 -0.47 -6.92 4.28
C ARG A 45 0.86 -6.22 4.51
N LYS A 46 1.72 -6.13 3.49
CA LYS A 46 3.00 -5.40 3.60
C LYS A 46 2.80 -3.92 3.84
N VAL A 47 1.80 -3.28 3.23
CA VAL A 47 1.44 -1.88 3.54
C VAL A 47 1.03 -1.75 5.01
N GLY A 48 0.13 -2.62 5.49
CA GLY A 48 -0.32 -2.64 6.88
C GLY A 48 0.83 -2.79 7.88
N LEU A 49 1.72 -3.75 7.65
CA LEU A 49 2.92 -3.95 8.47
C LEU A 49 3.84 -2.73 8.46
N THR A 50 4.01 -2.09 7.31
CA THR A 50 4.84 -0.88 7.18
C THR A 50 4.23 0.30 7.93
N TYR A 51 2.90 0.40 7.96
CA TYR A 51 2.15 1.35 8.78
C TYR A 51 2.27 1.08 10.27
N ALA A 52 2.08 -0.16 10.71
CA ALA A 52 2.27 -0.56 12.11
C ALA A 52 3.65 -0.16 12.63
N LYS A 53 4.70 -0.46 11.85
CA LYS A 53 6.08 -0.10 12.17
C LYS A 53 6.29 1.42 12.27
N LEU A 54 5.69 2.21 11.38
CA LEU A 54 5.78 3.67 11.47
C LEU A 54 5.14 4.18 12.77
N MET A 55 3.94 3.68 13.10
CA MET A 55 3.24 4.03 14.34
C MET A 55 4.07 3.67 15.58
N GLN A 56 4.74 2.51 15.56
CA GLN A 56 5.65 2.08 16.61
C GLN A 56 6.83 3.05 16.76
N VAL A 57 7.49 3.43 15.66
CA VAL A 57 8.60 4.39 15.68
C VAL A 57 8.17 5.73 16.26
N VAL A 58 6.98 6.23 15.87
CA VAL A 58 6.44 7.48 16.41
C VAL A 58 6.13 7.34 17.89
N SER A 59 5.53 6.24 18.32
CA SER A 59 5.18 6.01 19.72
C SER A 59 6.42 5.97 20.60
N LEU A 60 7.45 5.19 20.22
CA LEU A 60 8.72 5.07 20.94
C LEU A 60 9.53 6.37 21.01
N SER A 61 9.20 7.37 20.19
CA SER A 61 9.85 8.68 20.23
C SER A 61 9.26 9.66 21.24
N LYS A 62 8.14 9.30 21.91
CA LYS A 62 7.50 10.15 22.91
C LYS A 62 8.31 10.17 24.22
N PRO A 63 8.58 11.35 24.81
CA PRO A 63 9.32 11.45 26.06
C PRO A 63 8.55 10.77 27.21
N GLY A 64 9.23 9.91 27.97
CA GLY A 64 8.66 9.14 29.08
C GLY A 64 8.40 7.66 28.79
N ILE A 65 8.62 7.21 27.55
CA ILE A 65 8.56 5.79 27.19
C ILE A 65 9.97 5.19 27.33
N ASN A 66 10.24 4.51 28.44
CA ASN A 66 11.43 3.68 28.59
C ASN A 66 11.39 2.54 27.55
N GLY A 67 12.54 2.21 26.96
CA GLY A 67 12.72 1.44 25.73
C GLY A 67 12.20 0.00 25.66
N ASP A 68 11.28 -0.40 26.52
CA ASP A 68 10.60 -1.70 26.52
C ASP A 68 9.11 -1.58 26.16
N CYS A 69 8.73 -0.55 25.40
CA CYS A 69 7.39 -0.49 24.82
C CYS A 69 7.33 -1.40 23.59
N GLU A 70 7.32 -2.71 23.84
CA GLU A 70 6.56 -3.64 23.00
C GLU A 70 5.12 -3.66 23.51
N PRO A 71 4.22 -2.92 22.87
CA PRO A 71 2.90 -3.48 22.67
C PRO A 71 2.36 -3.24 21.26
N GLU A 72 1.57 -4.22 20.80
CA GLU A 72 0.53 -4.11 19.76
C GLU A 72 0.93 -4.16 18.28
N VAL A 73 2.10 -4.70 17.90
CA VAL A 73 2.28 -5.14 16.49
C VAL A 73 1.27 -6.23 16.13
N TYR A 74 0.86 -7.06 17.11
CA TYR A 74 -0.17 -8.08 16.94
C TYR A 74 -1.58 -7.50 16.80
N ASP A 75 -1.97 -6.52 17.62
CA ASP A 75 -3.29 -5.88 17.51
C ASP A 75 -3.43 -5.09 16.21
N ILE A 76 -2.38 -4.47 15.67
CA ILE A 76 -2.47 -3.81 14.36
C ILE A 76 -2.64 -4.82 13.23
N ILE A 77 -2.10 -6.04 13.34
CA ILE A 77 -2.28 -7.10 12.32
C ILE A 77 -3.72 -7.65 12.34
N ASP A 78 -4.28 -7.91 13.53
CA ASP A 78 -5.69 -8.35 13.66
C ASP A 78 -6.66 -7.20 13.32
N THR A 79 -6.29 -5.97 13.66
CA THR A 79 -7.03 -4.78 13.23
C THR A 79 -6.87 -4.56 11.72
N CYS A 80 -5.73 -4.88 11.12
CA CYS A 80 -5.53 -4.84 9.67
C CYS A 80 -6.50 -5.80 8.98
N ASP A 81 -6.74 -6.99 9.52
CA ASP A 81 -7.75 -7.92 8.99
C ASP A 81 -9.19 -7.39 9.12
N SER A 82 -9.48 -6.55 10.11
CA SER A 82 -10.75 -5.82 10.20
C SER A 82 -10.83 -4.59 9.28
N LEU A 83 -9.71 -3.89 9.09
CA LEU A 83 -9.51 -2.78 8.14
C LEU A 83 -9.48 -3.27 6.69
N LEU A 84 -9.27 -4.58 6.44
CA LEU A 84 -9.41 -5.22 5.13
C LEU A 84 -10.81 -5.08 4.55
N LYS A 85 -11.85 -4.90 5.39
CA LYS A 85 -13.23 -4.76 4.92
C LYS A 85 -13.48 -3.41 4.22
N ASP A 86 -12.62 -2.42 4.44
CA ASP A 86 -12.75 -1.09 3.86
C ASP A 86 -11.38 -0.49 3.53
N ARG A 87 -10.81 -0.95 2.40
CA ARG A 87 -9.46 -0.60 1.97
C ARG A 87 -9.31 0.88 1.62
N ASP A 88 -10.33 1.49 1.03
CA ASP A 88 -10.30 2.92 0.70
C ASP A 88 -10.24 3.77 1.98
N ASN A 89 -11.04 3.44 3.00
CA ASN A 89 -10.96 4.11 4.29
C ASN A 89 -9.61 3.85 4.99
N PHE A 90 -9.01 2.67 4.84
CA PHE A 90 -7.67 2.40 5.35
C PHE A 90 -6.62 3.35 4.76
N PHE A 91 -6.56 3.51 3.44
CA PHE A 91 -5.59 4.40 2.80
C PHE A 91 -5.84 5.87 3.16
N GLU A 92 -7.09 6.32 3.21
CA GLU A 92 -7.45 7.68 3.61
C GLU A 92 -7.02 7.99 5.05
N ASN A 93 -7.25 7.05 5.98
CA ASN A 93 -6.84 7.21 7.37
C ASN A 93 -5.33 7.36 7.50
N ILE A 94 -4.55 6.57 6.76
CA ILE A 94 -3.08 6.71 6.76
C ILE A 94 -2.67 8.06 6.18
N ILE A 95 -3.23 8.46 5.04
CA ILE A 95 -2.90 9.75 4.39
C ILE A 95 -3.22 10.92 5.33
N TYR A 96 -4.40 10.88 5.97
CA TYR A 96 -4.81 11.86 6.96
C TYR A 96 -3.83 11.94 8.13
N TYR A 97 -3.46 10.78 8.70
CA TYR A 97 -2.47 10.70 9.77
C TYR A 97 -1.11 11.29 9.37
N LEU A 98 -0.60 10.93 8.19
CA LEU A 98 0.69 11.43 7.67
C LEU A 98 0.68 12.95 7.54
N ASN A 99 -0.40 13.52 7.00
CA ASN A 99 -0.51 14.96 6.79
C ASN A 99 -0.57 15.72 8.12
N ASN A 100 -1.32 15.23 9.10
CA ASN A 100 -1.49 15.91 10.40
C ASN A 100 -0.32 15.68 11.37
N SER A 101 0.41 14.57 11.21
CA SER A 101 1.50 14.19 12.12
C SER A 101 2.89 14.40 11.53
N LYS A 102 3.02 15.07 10.38
CA LYS A 102 4.29 15.25 9.64
C LYS A 102 5.48 15.61 10.53
N THR A 103 5.35 16.66 11.33
CA THR A 103 6.46 17.14 12.18
C THR A 103 6.86 16.09 13.23
N HIS A 104 5.87 15.46 13.87
CA HIS A 104 6.11 14.40 14.86
C HIS A 104 6.79 13.18 14.24
N ILE A 105 6.34 12.76 13.05
CA ILE A 105 6.93 11.64 12.32
C ILE A 105 8.38 11.94 11.93
N ILE A 106 8.65 13.13 11.39
CA ILE A 106 10.02 13.52 11.00
C ILE A 106 10.94 13.53 12.22
N THR A 107 10.48 14.04 13.36
CA THR A 107 11.24 14.03 14.61
C THR A 107 11.50 12.60 15.10
N ALA A 108 10.50 11.73 15.07
CA ALA A 108 10.62 10.32 15.45
C ALA A 108 11.63 9.55 14.57
N LEU A 109 11.61 9.84 13.27
CA LEU A 109 12.57 9.29 12.31
C LEU A 109 13.98 9.86 12.49
N GLY A 110 14.18 10.89 13.31
CA GLY A 110 15.50 11.45 13.61
C GLY A 110 16.46 10.47 14.30
N ASN A 111 15.97 9.37 14.88
CA ASN A 111 16.80 8.30 15.42
C ASN A 111 17.43 7.46 14.30
N LYS A 112 18.76 7.51 14.17
CA LYS A 112 19.54 6.83 13.11
C LYS A 112 19.25 5.34 12.94
N HIS A 113 18.99 4.59 14.01
CA HIS A 113 18.76 3.15 13.91
C HIS A 113 17.38 2.85 13.29
N SER A 114 16.34 3.50 13.82
CA SER A 114 14.96 3.41 13.30
C SER A 114 14.88 3.89 11.85
N LEU A 115 15.66 4.91 11.51
CA LEU A 115 15.72 5.50 10.19
C LEU A 115 16.20 4.50 9.12
N LYS A 116 17.31 3.78 9.37
CA LYS A 116 17.86 2.81 8.41
C LYS A 116 16.90 1.64 8.17
N LYS A 117 16.32 1.08 9.24
CA LYS A 117 15.38 -0.05 9.14
C LYS A 117 14.12 0.35 8.37
N MET A 118 13.57 1.54 8.66
CA MET A 118 12.41 2.07 7.95
C MET A 118 12.70 2.27 6.46
N ASN A 119 13.89 2.77 6.11
CA ASN A 119 14.25 2.97 4.72
C ASN A 119 14.30 1.64 3.94
N THR A 120 14.89 0.59 4.52
CA THR A 120 14.93 -0.76 3.90
C THR A 120 13.53 -1.37 3.76
N ASP A 121 12.66 -1.21 4.76
CA ASP A 121 11.27 -1.64 4.67
C ASP A 121 10.53 -0.88 3.55
N LEU A 122 10.81 0.41 3.37
CA LEU A 122 10.24 1.23 2.31
C LEU A 122 10.78 0.88 0.92
N ASP A 123 12.05 0.53 0.78
CA ASP A 123 12.63 0.03 -0.48
C ASP A 123 11.94 -1.28 -0.92
N THR A 124 11.70 -2.15 0.07
CA THR A 124 10.99 -3.41 -0.13
C THR A 124 9.53 -3.15 -0.53
N LEU A 125 8.83 -2.26 0.17
CA LEU A 125 7.45 -1.89 -0.17
C LEU A 125 7.37 -1.27 -1.57
N GLU A 126 8.26 -0.34 -1.91
CA GLU A 126 8.33 0.29 -3.22
C GLU A 126 8.51 -0.75 -4.34
N SER A 127 9.39 -1.73 -4.15
CA SER A 127 9.60 -2.82 -5.10
C SER A 127 8.34 -3.68 -5.29
N ASN A 128 7.64 -3.99 -4.19
CA ASN A 128 6.37 -4.74 -4.25
C ASN A 128 5.27 -3.93 -4.94
N LEU A 129 5.19 -2.62 -4.70
CA LEU A 129 4.23 -1.73 -5.36
C LEU A 129 4.52 -1.55 -6.85
N ALA A 130 5.79 -1.49 -7.24
CA ALA A 130 6.18 -1.49 -8.64
C ALA A 130 5.73 -2.79 -9.35
N TYR A 131 5.78 -3.92 -8.66
CA TYR A 131 5.23 -5.18 -9.16
C TYR A 131 3.69 -5.16 -9.24
N ALA A 132 3.02 -4.66 -8.20
CA ALA A 132 1.56 -4.46 -8.18
C ALA A 132 1.08 -3.64 -9.39
N ASN A 133 1.74 -2.50 -9.64
CA ASN A 133 1.43 -1.61 -10.76
C ASN A 133 1.58 -2.33 -12.11
N LYS A 134 2.60 -3.19 -12.26
CA LYS A 134 2.78 -4.02 -13.46
C LYS A 134 1.65 -5.04 -13.62
N LEU A 135 1.23 -5.70 -12.53
CA LEU A 135 0.12 -6.66 -12.57
C LEU A 135 -1.17 -5.98 -13.01
N VAL A 136 -1.52 -4.87 -12.37
CA VAL A 136 -2.73 -4.10 -12.66
C VAL A 136 -2.72 -3.54 -14.09
N SER A 137 -1.57 -3.06 -14.56
CA SER A 137 -1.41 -2.61 -15.94
C SER A 137 -1.62 -3.75 -16.94
N ARG A 138 -1.18 -4.98 -16.62
CA ARG A 138 -1.44 -6.16 -17.46
C ARG A 138 -2.93 -6.51 -17.50
N MET A 139 -3.63 -6.42 -16.36
CA MET A 139 -5.09 -6.63 -16.32
C MET A 139 -5.80 -5.63 -17.23
N GLU A 140 -5.41 -4.36 -17.21
CA GLU A 140 -5.97 -3.34 -18.09
C GLU A 140 -5.74 -3.65 -19.57
N VAL A 141 -4.53 -4.08 -19.95
CA VAL A 141 -4.21 -4.47 -21.33
C VAL A 141 -5.03 -5.67 -21.77
N MET A 142 -5.16 -6.69 -20.92
CA MET A 142 -6.00 -7.86 -21.21
C MET A 142 -7.46 -7.47 -21.41
N LEU A 143 -7.98 -6.55 -20.60
CA LEU A 143 -9.35 -6.06 -20.71
C LEU A 143 -9.57 -5.34 -22.05
N LYS A 144 -8.70 -4.40 -22.38
CA LYS A 144 -8.74 -3.66 -23.66
C LYS A 144 -8.65 -4.59 -24.86
N GLY A 145 -7.76 -5.58 -24.80
CA GLY A 145 -7.64 -6.60 -25.85
C GLY A 145 -8.91 -7.43 -26.02
N SER A 146 -9.52 -7.88 -24.91
CA SER A 146 -10.77 -8.64 -24.95
C SER A 146 -11.94 -7.83 -25.53
N GLN A 147 -12.03 -6.53 -25.21
CA GLN A 147 -13.04 -5.62 -25.76
C GLN A 147 -12.89 -5.43 -27.28
N GLN A 148 -11.65 -5.31 -27.76
CA GLN A 148 -11.37 -5.20 -29.20
C GLN A 148 -11.79 -6.46 -29.96
N ILE A 149 -11.54 -7.65 -29.41
CA ILE A 149 -11.98 -8.92 -30.01
C ILE A 149 -13.50 -8.96 -30.09
N TYR A 150 -14.21 -8.62 -29.00
CA TYR A 150 -15.68 -8.63 -28.99
C TYR A 150 -16.27 -7.64 -30.01
N GLN A 151 -15.75 -6.41 -30.09
CA GLN A 151 -16.21 -5.42 -31.07
C GLN A 151 -15.92 -5.84 -32.51
N GLY A 152 -14.74 -6.42 -32.77
CA GLY A 152 -14.40 -6.96 -34.09
C GLY A 152 -15.29 -8.14 -34.50
N SER A 153 -15.65 -9.01 -33.54
CA SER A 153 -16.53 -10.16 -33.75
C SER A 153 -17.97 -9.72 -34.05
N ASP A 154 -18.49 -8.75 -33.30
CA ASP A 154 -19.84 -8.19 -33.51
C ASP A 154 -19.94 -7.44 -34.86
N MET A 155 -18.85 -6.79 -35.29
CA MET A 155 -18.79 -6.16 -36.61
C MET A 155 -18.80 -7.21 -37.73
N LEU A 156 -18.06 -8.32 -37.59
CA LEU A 156 -18.08 -9.41 -38.57
C LEU A 156 -19.45 -10.10 -38.67
N LEU A 157 -20.15 -10.29 -37.55
CA LEU A 157 -21.50 -10.87 -37.54
C LEU A 157 -22.58 -9.96 -38.14
N LYS A 158 -22.37 -8.64 -38.16
CA LYS A 158 -23.31 -7.67 -38.78
C LYS A 158 -23.10 -7.50 -40.29
N ILE A 159 -21.98 -7.97 -40.83
CA ILE A 159 -21.62 -7.87 -42.26
C ILE A 159 -21.87 -9.21 -42.97
N ALA A 160 -22.07 -10.30 -42.23
CA ALA A 160 -22.49 -11.62 -42.72
C ALA A 160 -24.02 -11.74 -42.80
#